data_AF-M7SSK4-F1
#
_entry.id   AF-M7SSK4-F1
#
_cell.length_a   1.000
_cell.length_b   1.000
_cell.length_c   1.000
_cell.angle_alpha   90.00
_cell.angle_beta   90.00
_cell.angle_gamma   90.00
#
_symmetry.space_group_name_H-M   'P 1'
#
loop_
_entity.id
_entity.type
_entity.pdbx_description
1 polymer ?
#
loop_
_entity_poly.entity_id
_entity_poly.type
_entity_poly.pdbx_seq_one_letter_code
_entity_poly.pdbx_strand_id
1 'polypeptide(L)'
;MTWTCGTCHRDFVSVRAREQHMDALGHSQPTHECDTCSKYFGNRAAVVQHMNASNHWMYDCPLCDETWPSKDKVDKHVIEYHHHCKDCDRTFGDYNRIKMHLNSRTHRRSEMGCPFCKRAFVSATGLSHHLESGSCPKAPSLDRDMVYKLVRSKDPNGIVSKKLIGWHGSSKYEATGQAWNGSAWECYFCHRDFNTKTGLDQHLNSPIHQQNLYHCPNRMDCGKDFKSLAGVMNHLESESCGFTRFEKVQTGFRGVVGGDRLIGFH
;
A
#
# COMPACT_ATOMS: atom_id res chain seq x y z
N MET A 1 -8.05 50.13 -0.65
CA MET A 1 -6.91 49.44 -0.01
C MET A 1 -6.52 50.24 1.22
N THR A 2 -6.45 49.62 2.39
CA THR A 2 -6.00 50.23 3.66
C THR A 2 -4.54 49.85 3.92
N TRP A 3 -3.83 50.68 4.70
CA TRP A 3 -2.42 50.47 5.02
C TRP A 3 -2.25 50.30 6.53
N THR A 4 -1.99 49.08 7.00
CA THR A 4 -1.94 48.77 8.43
C THR A 4 -0.52 48.87 9.00
N CYS A 5 -0.34 49.54 10.15
CA CYS A 5 0.90 49.49 10.92
C CYS A 5 1.08 48.07 11.48
N GLY A 6 2.17 47.38 11.14
CA GLY A 6 2.37 46.01 11.61
C GLY A 6 2.91 45.90 13.05
N THR A 7 3.22 47.02 13.71
CA THR A 7 3.67 47.07 15.11
C THR A 7 2.51 47.25 16.09
N CYS A 8 1.49 48.04 15.72
CA CYS A 8 0.33 48.35 16.58
C CYS A 8 -1.03 48.04 15.94
N HIS A 9 -1.03 47.48 14.72
CA HIS A 9 -2.20 47.07 13.95
C HIS A 9 -3.22 48.18 13.64
N ARG A 10 -2.79 49.44 13.69
CA ARG A 10 -3.64 50.60 13.33
C ARG A 10 -3.73 50.77 11.81
N ASP A 11 -4.94 51.02 11.31
CA ASP A 11 -5.21 51.23 9.90
C ASP A 11 -5.10 52.70 9.48
N PHE A 12 -4.55 52.92 8.28
CA PHE A 12 -4.38 54.24 7.68
C PHE A 12 -4.94 54.29 6.26
N VAL A 13 -5.43 55.47 5.89
CA VAL A 13 -6.02 55.75 4.57
C VAL A 13 -4.97 55.94 3.46
N SER A 14 -3.69 56.13 3.81
CA SER A 14 -2.59 56.27 2.85
C SER A 14 -1.25 55.76 3.42
N VAL A 15 -0.34 55.38 2.52
CA VAL A 15 1.04 54.96 2.87
C VAL A 15 1.76 56.05 3.65
N ARG A 16 1.67 57.31 3.21
CA ARG A 16 2.35 58.45 3.84
C ARG A 16 1.88 58.68 5.27
N ALA A 17 0.59 58.51 5.56
CA ALA A 17 0.06 58.64 6.92
C ALA A 17 0.56 57.51 7.83
N ARG A 18 0.66 56.28 7.31
CA ARG A 18 1.28 55.16 8.02
C ARG A 18 2.75 55.44 8.29
N GLU A 19 3.53 55.88 7.30
CA GLU A 19 4.96 56.16 7.46
C GLU A 19 5.24 57.25 8.51
N GLN A 20 4.46 58.34 8.50
CA GLN A 20 4.56 59.37 9.54
C GLN A 20 4.22 58.83 10.93
N HIS A 21 3.22 57.96 11.04
CA HIS A 21 2.92 57.28 12.30
C HIS A 21 4.08 56.38 12.74
N MET A 22 4.70 55.69 11.79
CA MET A 22 5.82 54.79 12.07
C MET A 22 7.03 55.60 12.56
N ASP A 23 7.35 56.71 11.91
CA ASP A 23 8.45 57.61 12.30
C ASP A 23 8.19 58.26 13.67
N ALA A 24 6.97 58.78 13.89
CA ALA A 24 6.61 59.48 15.12
C ALA A 24 6.61 58.58 16.37
N LEU A 25 6.29 57.29 16.22
CA LEU A 25 6.29 56.32 17.33
C LEU A 25 7.53 55.42 17.34
N GLY A 26 8.49 55.64 16.44
CA GLY A 26 9.66 54.78 16.28
C GLY A 26 9.31 53.35 15.89
N HIS A 27 8.16 53.12 15.25
CA HIS A 27 7.81 51.81 14.71
C HIS A 27 8.57 51.54 13.41
N SER A 28 9.12 50.35 13.26
CA SER A 28 9.74 49.89 12.00
C SER A 28 8.78 48.97 11.26
N GLN A 29 8.90 48.89 9.92
CA GLN A 29 8.20 47.84 9.19
C GLN A 29 8.57 46.49 9.80
N PRO A 30 7.60 45.64 10.17
CA PRO A 30 7.96 44.35 10.72
C PRO A 30 8.69 43.52 9.66
N THR A 31 9.94 43.17 9.95
CA THR A 31 10.79 42.33 9.07
C THR A 31 10.75 40.86 9.47
N HIS A 32 10.05 40.54 10.55
CA HIS A 32 10.18 39.30 11.30
C HIS A 32 8.79 38.80 11.71
N GLU A 33 8.03 38.35 10.73
CA GLU A 33 6.70 37.74 10.85
C GLU A 33 6.81 36.26 11.24
N CYS A 34 5.75 35.72 11.85
CA CYS A 34 5.54 34.28 11.93
C CYS A 34 4.78 33.78 10.70
N ASP A 35 5.32 32.80 9.99
CA ASP A 35 4.73 32.24 8.75
C ASP A 35 3.30 31.69 8.88
N THR A 36 2.79 31.52 10.10
CA THR A 36 1.52 30.84 10.37
C THR A 36 0.55 31.64 11.23
N CYS A 37 0.96 32.79 11.76
CA CYS A 37 0.07 33.67 12.52
C CYS A 37 0.45 35.14 12.31
N SER A 38 -0.50 36.05 12.56
CA SER A 38 -0.31 37.48 12.31
C SER A 38 0.58 38.20 13.34
N LYS A 39 1.47 37.47 14.03
CA LYS A 39 2.41 38.03 15.02
C LYS A 39 3.71 38.44 14.37
N TYR A 40 4.21 39.57 14.85
CA TYR A 40 5.46 40.18 14.43
C TYR A 40 6.42 40.33 15.60
N PHE A 41 7.71 40.24 15.33
CA PHE A 41 8.76 40.24 16.35
C PHE A 41 9.84 41.29 16.04
N GLY A 42 10.53 41.77 17.07
CA GLY A 42 11.55 42.81 16.91
C GLY A 42 12.88 42.33 16.31
N ASN A 43 13.12 41.01 16.28
CA ASN A 43 14.31 40.41 15.68
C ASN A 43 14.07 38.93 15.32
N ARG A 44 14.97 38.35 14.51
CA ARG A 44 14.89 36.93 14.10
C ARG A 44 14.96 35.95 15.26
N ALA A 45 15.73 36.23 16.32
CA ALA A 45 15.83 35.33 17.47
C ALA A 45 14.50 35.17 18.20
N ALA A 46 13.74 36.26 18.32
CA ALA A 46 12.40 36.27 18.89
C ALA A 46 11.38 35.50 18.02
N VAL A 47 11.50 35.57 16.69
CA VAL A 47 10.70 34.70 15.78
C VAL A 47 11.01 33.24 16.01
N VAL A 48 12.29 32.87 16.03
CA VAL A 48 12.72 31.47 16.24
C VAL A 48 12.24 30.96 17.60
N GLN A 49 12.36 31.77 18.65
CA GLN A 49 11.85 31.43 19.98
C GLN A 49 10.33 31.23 19.95
N HIS A 50 9.58 32.09 19.27
CA HIS A 50 8.13 31.93 19.10
C HIS A 50 7.79 30.67 18.29
N MET A 51 8.45 30.44 17.16
CA MET A 51 8.22 29.26 16.31
C MET A 51 8.47 27.96 17.09
N ASN A 52 9.53 27.93 17.92
CA ASN A 52 9.83 26.81 18.80
C ASN A 52 8.79 26.65 19.92
N ALA A 53 8.42 27.74 20.59
CA ALA A 53 7.50 27.71 21.74
C ALA A 53 6.04 27.42 21.34
N SER A 54 5.61 27.90 20.17
CA SER A 54 4.26 27.74 19.65
C SER A 54 4.16 26.60 18.62
N ASN A 55 5.27 25.92 18.31
CA ASN A 55 5.37 24.86 17.31
C ASN A 55 4.76 25.27 15.96
N HIS A 56 5.11 26.48 15.50
CA HIS A 56 4.59 27.09 14.28
C HIS A 56 5.46 26.77 13.04
N TRP A 57 6.46 25.89 13.17
CA TRP A 57 7.25 25.43 12.03
C TRP A 57 6.39 24.61 11.06
N MET A 58 6.47 24.96 9.78
CA MET A 58 5.85 24.23 8.68
C MET A 58 6.92 23.49 7.89
N TYR A 59 6.51 22.44 7.20
CA TYR A 59 7.34 21.56 6.38
C TYR A 59 6.80 21.58 4.95
N ASP A 60 7.68 21.94 4.01
CA ASP A 60 7.31 22.05 2.61
C ASP A 60 7.29 20.68 1.93
N CYS A 61 6.36 20.49 0.99
CA CYS A 61 6.40 19.37 0.08
C CYS A 61 7.54 19.59 -0.95
N PRO A 62 8.41 18.60 -1.20
CA PRO A 62 9.47 18.76 -2.20
C PRO A 62 8.96 18.70 -3.65
N LEU A 63 7.66 18.44 -3.87
CA LEU A 63 7.07 18.18 -5.20
C LEU A 63 5.94 19.16 -5.55
N CYS A 64 5.52 20.02 -4.61
CA CYS A 64 4.48 21.02 -4.82
C CYS A 64 4.59 22.13 -3.76
N ASP A 65 3.78 23.18 -3.89
CA ASP A 65 3.83 24.35 -3.00
C ASP A 65 3.03 24.17 -1.69
N GLU A 66 2.58 22.94 -1.36
CA GLU A 66 1.86 22.68 -0.12
C GLU A 66 2.80 22.58 1.09
N THR A 67 2.38 23.18 2.20
CA THR A 67 3.10 23.19 3.48
C THR A 67 2.28 22.54 4.59
N TRP A 68 2.94 21.77 5.46
CA TRP A 68 2.27 20.99 6.50
C TRP A 68 2.90 21.19 7.88
N PRO A 69 2.15 21.05 9.00
CA PRO A 69 2.68 21.28 10.34
C PRO A 69 3.57 20.15 10.89
N SER A 70 3.77 19.07 10.13
CA SER A 70 4.69 18.00 10.52
C SER A 70 5.24 17.24 9.32
N LYS A 71 6.47 16.71 9.47
CA LYS A 71 7.12 15.86 8.46
C LYS A 71 6.28 14.63 8.10
N ASP A 72 5.68 13.96 9.07
CA ASP A 72 4.82 12.79 8.81
C ASP A 72 3.63 13.11 7.90
N LYS A 73 3.06 14.32 8.02
CA LYS A 73 1.98 14.77 7.15
C LYS A 73 2.48 15.05 5.73
N VAL A 74 3.66 15.65 5.57
CA VAL A 74 4.30 15.80 4.25
C VAL A 74 4.57 14.43 3.64
N ASP A 75 5.14 13.49 4.39
CA ASP A 75 5.47 12.15 3.89
C ASP A 75 4.20 11.41 3.45
N LYS A 76 3.12 11.49 4.24
CA LYS A 76 1.82 10.96 3.86
C LYS A 76 1.25 11.63 2.61
N HIS A 77 1.30 12.96 2.52
CA HIS A 77 0.87 13.71 1.34
C HIS A 77 1.64 13.30 0.08
N VAL A 78 2.96 13.19 0.18
CA VAL A 78 3.83 12.76 -0.94
C VAL A 78 3.47 11.35 -1.41
N ILE A 79 3.10 10.45 -0.51
CA ILE A 79 2.66 9.10 -0.87
C ILE A 79 1.25 9.11 -1.49
N GLU A 80 0.31 9.84 -0.89
CA GLU A 80 -1.11 9.82 -1.28
C GLU A 80 -1.39 10.61 -2.57
N TYR A 81 -0.72 11.74 -2.79
CA TYR A 81 -1.00 12.65 -3.91
C TYR A 81 0.05 12.59 -5.01
N HIS A 82 1.33 12.45 -4.65
CA HIS A 82 2.41 12.37 -5.64
C HIS A 82 2.81 10.94 -5.99
N HIS A 83 2.32 9.95 -5.23
CA HIS A 83 2.70 8.54 -5.38
C HIS A 83 4.23 8.37 -5.47
N HIS A 84 4.99 9.14 -4.68
CA HIS A 84 6.43 9.18 -4.77
C HIS A 84 7.07 8.57 -3.51
N CYS A 85 8.04 7.67 -3.73
CA CYS A 85 8.85 7.09 -2.69
C CYS A 85 10.17 7.84 -2.58
N LYS A 86 10.37 8.54 -1.45
CA LYS A 86 11.57 9.34 -1.18
C LYS A 86 12.84 8.49 -1.07
N ASP A 87 12.79 7.33 -0.39
CA ASP A 87 14.01 6.53 -0.18
C ASP A 87 14.52 5.85 -1.46
N CYS A 88 13.61 5.56 -2.40
CA CYS A 88 13.95 4.97 -3.70
C CYS A 88 14.05 5.99 -4.83
N ASP A 89 13.72 7.25 -4.55
CA ASP A 89 13.55 8.33 -5.53
C ASP A 89 12.74 7.89 -6.78
N ARG A 90 11.55 7.32 -6.53
CA ARG A 90 10.70 6.75 -7.59
C ARG A 90 9.26 7.19 -7.47
N THR A 91 8.69 7.59 -8.61
CA THR A 91 7.27 7.93 -8.74
C THR A 91 6.49 6.77 -9.36
N PHE A 92 5.28 6.55 -8.87
CA PHE A 92 4.38 5.48 -9.29
C PHE A 92 3.14 6.05 -9.97
N GLY A 93 2.56 5.27 -10.88
CA GLY A 93 1.39 5.73 -11.65
C GLY A 93 0.10 5.87 -10.85
N ASP A 94 0.01 5.23 -9.68
CA ASP A 94 -1.17 5.27 -8.81
C ASP A 94 -0.82 4.92 -7.35
N TYR A 95 -1.75 5.22 -6.45
CA TYR A 95 -1.63 5.00 -5.01
C TYR A 95 -1.44 3.52 -4.64
N ASN A 96 -2.11 2.60 -5.35
CA ASN A 96 -2.00 1.17 -5.05
C ASN A 96 -0.59 0.65 -5.37
N ARG A 97 0.02 1.12 -6.46
CA ARG A 97 1.38 0.73 -6.86
C ARG A 97 2.43 1.21 -5.86
N ILE A 98 2.37 2.45 -5.40
CA ILE A 98 3.30 2.92 -4.36
C ILE A 98 3.06 2.17 -3.05
N LYS A 99 1.81 1.91 -2.65
CA LYS A 99 1.52 1.13 -1.45
C LYS A 99 2.09 -0.29 -1.52
N MET A 100 1.95 -0.97 -2.65
CA MET A 100 2.58 -2.27 -2.88
C MET A 100 4.11 -2.20 -2.83
N HIS A 101 4.70 -1.14 -3.39
CA HIS A 101 6.15 -0.92 -3.33
C HIS A 101 6.66 -0.70 -1.90
N LEU A 102 5.99 0.14 -1.11
CA LEU A 102 6.30 0.37 0.30
C LEU A 102 6.11 -0.89 1.16
N ASN A 103 5.30 -1.85 0.69
CA ASN A 103 5.14 -3.16 1.31
C ASN A 103 6.12 -4.24 0.78
N SER A 104 7.05 -3.86 -0.10
CA SER A 104 8.06 -4.78 -0.66
C SER A 104 9.28 -4.97 0.25
N ARG A 105 10.17 -5.89 -0.13
CA ARG A 105 11.44 -6.16 0.56
C ARG A 105 12.38 -4.96 0.65
N THR A 106 12.17 -3.94 -0.17
CA THR A 106 12.98 -2.72 -0.15
C THR A 106 12.68 -1.87 1.09
N HIS A 107 11.42 -1.80 1.51
CA HIS A 107 11.00 -0.94 2.63
C HIS A 107 10.54 -1.71 3.87
N ARG A 108 10.21 -3.00 3.72
CA ARG A 108 9.81 -3.85 4.84
C ARG A 108 10.78 -4.98 5.10
N ARG A 109 10.97 -5.25 6.38
CA ARG A 109 11.66 -6.45 6.85
C ARG A 109 10.83 -7.68 6.52
N SER A 110 11.50 -8.77 6.14
CA SER A 110 10.85 -10.06 5.94
C SER A 110 10.58 -10.71 7.30
N GLU A 111 9.33 -10.68 7.76
CA GLU A 111 8.93 -11.13 9.08
C GLU A 111 8.22 -12.49 9.10
N MET A 112 7.72 -12.95 7.94
CA MET A 112 7.05 -14.25 7.85
C MET A 112 7.99 -15.32 7.33
N GLY A 113 8.44 -16.19 8.24
CA GLY A 113 9.18 -17.39 7.87
C GLY A 113 8.25 -18.50 7.37
N CYS A 114 8.60 -19.12 6.25
CA CYS A 114 8.00 -20.39 5.86
C CYS A 114 8.26 -21.43 6.97
N PRO A 115 7.24 -22.13 7.48
CA PRO A 115 7.40 -23.04 8.61
C PRO A 115 8.32 -24.22 8.28
N PHE A 116 8.40 -24.61 7.01
CA PHE A 116 9.19 -25.74 6.51
C PHE A 116 10.62 -25.34 6.17
N CYS A 117 10.82 -24.43 5.21
CA CYS A 117 12.14 -24.09 4.69
C CYS A 117 12.80 -22.88 5.38
N LYS A 118 12.09 -22.20 6.30
CA LYS A 118 12.53 -21.00 7.02
C LYS A 118 12.87 -19.78 6.14
N ARG A 119 12.61 -19.84 4.83
CA ARG A 119 12.71 -18.68 3.94
C ARG A 119 11.75 -17.59 4.41
N ALA A 120 12.24 -16.36 4.50
CA ALA A 120 11.46 -15.21 4.97
C ALA A 120 10.79 -14.45 3.81
N PHE A 121 9.55 -14.02 4.07
CA PHE A 121 8.68 -13.28 3.18
C PHE A 121 8.20 -11.99 3.86
N VAL A 122 7.92 -10.97 3.05
CA VAL A 122 7.43 -9.65 3.52
C VAL A 122 5.91 -9.57 3.59
N SER A 123 5.20 -10.46 2.90
CA SER A 123 3.74 -10.49 2.84
C SER A 123 3.19 -11.92 2.91
N ALA A 124 1.97 -12.06 3.43
CA ALA A 124 1.19 -13.28 3.43
C ALA A 124 0.92 -13.76 1.99
N THR A 125 0.75 -12.83 1.05
CA THR A 125 0.70 -13.13 -0.40
C THR A 125 1.93 -13.89 -0.86
N GLY A 126 3.13 -13.40 -0.52
CA GLY A 126 4.38 -14.02 -0.95
C GLY A 126 4.60 -15.42 -0.36
N LEU A 127 4.27 -15.60 0.92
CA LEU A 127 4.36 -16.92 1.56
C LEU A 127 3.30 -17.88 1.01
N SER A 128 2.06 -17.42 0.80
CA SER A 128 0.99 -18.24 0.21
C SER A 128 1.37 -18.72 -1.19
N HIS A 129 1.87 -17.80 -2.05
CA HIS A 129 2.32 -18.17 -3.39
C HIS A 129 3.45 -19.20 -3.34
N HIS A 130 4.45 -19.01 -2.47
CA HIS A 130 5.55 -19.97 -2.29
C HIS A 130 5.09 -21.39 -1.96
N LEU A 131 4.03 -21.51 -1.16
CA LEU A 131 3.45 -22.81 -0.78
C LEU A 131 2.56 -23.36 -1.88
N GLU A 132 1.74 -22.54 -2.53
CA GLU A 132 0.81 -22.98 -3.58
C GLU A 132 1.51 -23.37 -4.89
N SER A 133 2.67 -22.77 -5.18
CA SER A 133 3.46 -23.06 -6.38
C SER A 133 4.42 -24.24 -6.24
N GLY A 134 4.40 -24.94 -5.10
CA GLY A 134 5.34 -26.04 -4.83
C GLY A 134 6.81 -25.60 -4.77
N SER A 135 7.07 -24.31 -4.62
CA SER A 135 8.44 -23.77 -4.62
C SER A 135 9.18 -23.98 -3.28
N CYS A 136 8.56 -24.67 -2.32
CA CYS A 136 9.18 -25.01 -1.05
C CYS A 136 10.03 -26.28 -1.17
N PRO A 137 11.37 -26.20 -1.06
CA PRO A 137 12.23 -27.38 -1.20
C PRO A 137 12.04 -28.40 -0.08
N LYS A 138 11.56 -27.95 1.09
CA LYS A 138 11.29 -28.82 2.25
C LYS A 138 9.82 -29.25 2.37
N ALA A 139 8.97 -28.85 1.44
CA ALA A 139 7.57 -29.25 1.37
C ALA A 139 7.08 -29.29 -0.09
N PRO A 140 7.67 -30.15 -0.94
CA PRO A 140 7.39 -30.18 -2.38
C PRO A 140 5.97 -30.70 -2.71
N SER A 141 5.33 -31.39 -1.76
CA SER A 141 3.96 -31.86 -1.87
C SER A 141 2.91 -30.79 -1.55
N LEU A 142 3.33 -29.61 -1.07
CA LEU A 142 2.41 -28.49 -0.94
C LEU A 142 2.19 -27.87 -2.31
N ASP A 143 0.94 -27.91 -2.72
CA ASP A 143 0.43 -27.25 -3.90
C ASP A 143 -0.88 -26.52 -3.54
N ARG A 144 -1.47 -25.86 -4.53
CA ARG A 144 -2.76 -25.18 -4.42
C ARG A 144 -3.84 -26.04 -3.75
N ASP A 145 -3.94 -27.31 -4.12
CA ASP A 145 -4.99 -28.20 -3.67
C ASP A 145 -4.82 -28.60 -2.21
N MET A 146 -3.58 -28.91 -1.82
CA MET A 146 -3.24 -29.23 -0.44
C MET A 146 -3.40 -28.00 0.46
N VAL A 147 -2.96 -26.82 -0.01
CA VAL A 147 -3.17 -25.55 0.69
C VAL A 147 -4.66 -25.27 0.88
N TYR A 148 -5.50 -25.50 -0.13
CA TYR A 148 -6.95 -25.36 0.00
C TYR A 148 -7.56 -26.29 1.05
N LYS A 149 -7.16 -27.58 1.06
CA LYS A 149 -7.61 -28.53 2.09
C LYS A 149 -7.21 -28.08 3.49
N LEU A 150 -5.98 -27.57 3.66
CA LEU A 150 -5.50 -27.04 4.93
C LEU A 150 -6.26 -25.78 5.36
N VAL A 151 -6.51 -24.85 4.45
CA VAL A 151 -7.29 -23.63 4.72
C VAL A 151 -8.70 -24.00 5.14
N ARG A 152 -9.37 -24.90 4.42
CA ARG A 152 -10.73 -25.34 4.72
C ARG A 152 -10.84 -26.02 6.09
N SER A 153 -9.81 -26.76 6.51
CA SER A 153 -9.80 -27.37 7.86
C SER A 153 -9.69 -26.32 8.98
N LYS A 154 -9.11 -25.15 8.68
CA LYS A 154 -8.99 -24.01 9.60
C LYS A 154 -10.08 -22.95 9.40
N ASP A 155 -10.98 -23.14 8.43
CA ASP A 155 -12.09 -22.24 8.10
C ASP A 155 -13.43 -22.99 8.05
N PRO A 156 -13.91 -23.55 9.19
CA PRO A 156 -15.15 -24.34 9.23
C PRO A 156 -16.39 -23.51 8.85
N ASN A 157 -16.33 -22.19 9.06
CA ASN A 157 -17.42 -21.27 8.76
C ASN A 157 -17.44 -20.81 7.30
N GLY A 158 -16.38 -21.05 6.51
CA GLY A 158 -16.31 -20.61 5.12
C GLY A 158 -16.23 -19.08 5.01
N ILE A 159 -15.44 -18.46 5.89
CA ILE A 159 -15.15 -17.02 5.90
C ILE A 159 -14.40 -16.64 4.62
N VAL A 160 -13.51 -17.51 4.14
CA VAL A 160 -12.72 -17.28 2.92
C VAL A 160 -12.82 -18.44 1.95
N SER A 161 -12.92 -19.68 2.44
CA SER A 161 -13.01 -20.88 1.63
C SER A 161 -14.43 -21.17 1.16
N LYS A 162 -14.58 -21.55 -0.11
CA LYS A 162 -15.88 -21.99 -0.65
C LYS A 162 -16.22 -23.40 -0.16
N LYS A 163 -17.49 -23.63 0.18
CA LYS A 163 -18.01 -24.98 0.45
C LYS A 163 -18.47 -25.62 -0.86
N LEU A 164 -17.54 -26.20 -1.60
CA LEU A 164 -17.81 -26.84 -2.90
C LEU A 164 -18.46 -28.22 -2.71
N ILE A 165 -19.54 -28.49 -3.46
CA ILE A 165 -20.28 -29.77 -3.42
C ILE A 165 -19.52 -30.88 -4.16
N GLY A 166 -18.83 -30.54 -5.25
CA GLY A 166 -17.92 -31.43 -5.98
C GLY A 166 -16.65 -30.68 -6.35
N TRP A 167 -15.51 -31.09 -5.80
CA TRP A 167 -14.19 -30.61 -6.19
C TRP A 167 -13.22 -31.79 -6.21
N HIS A 168 -12.56 -31.99 -7.35
CA HIS A 168 -11.73 -33.17 -7.63
C HIS A 168 -10.23 -32.83 -7.80
N GLY A 169 -9.81 -31.65 -7.33
CA GLY A 169 -8.44 -31.16 -7.51
C GLY A 169 -8.27 -30.26 -8.74
N SER A 170 -7.08 -29.73 -8.90
CA SER A 170 -6.64 -28.93 -10.04
C SER A 170 -6.28 -29.83 -11.22
N SER A 171 -6.70 -29.43 -12.41
CA SER A 171 -6.29 -30.10 -13.65
C SER A 171 -4.88 -29.66 -14.03
N LYS A 172 -4.02 -30.61 -14.42
CA LYS A 172 -2.73 -30.34 -15.05
C LYS A 172 -2.88 -30.45 -16.56
N TYR A 173 -2.24 -29.54 -17.27
CA TYR A 173 -2.31 -29.44 -18.73
C TYR A 173 -0.91 -29.44 -19.31
N GLU A 174 -0.74 -30.01 -20.49
CA GLU A 174 0.51 -29.97 -21.24
C GLU A 174 0.23 -29.50 -22.66
N ALA A 175 0.98 -28.49 -23.12
CA ALA A 175 0.89 -28.03 -24.49
C ALA A 175 1.47 -29.09 -25.43
N THR A 176 0.73 -29.41 -26.49
CA THR A 176 1.23 -30.25 -27.60
C THR A 176 1.72 -29.35 -28.73
N GLY A 177 2.43 -29.92 -29.72
CA GLY A 177 2.86 -29.16 -30.91
C GLY A 177 1.71 -28.49 -31.69
N GLN A 178 0.47 -28.93 -31.46
CA GLN A 178 -0.74 -28.32 -32.04
C GLN A 178 -1.07 -26.94 -31.45
N ALA A 179 -0.46 -26.55 -30.33
CA ALA A 179 -0.63 -25.22 -29.76
C ALA A 179 0.21 -24.14 -30.48
N TRP A 180 1.09 -24.54 -31.41
CA TRP A 180 1.84 -23.58 -32.23
C TRP A 180 1.00 -23.14 -33.43
N ASN A 181 0.68 -21.85 -33.50
CA ASN A 181 -0.16 -21.28 -34.57
C ASN A 181 0.63 -20.76 -35.79
N GLY A 182 1.95 -20.98 -35.83
CA GLY A 182 2.84 -20.47 -36.89
C GLY A 182 3.68 -19.26 -36.46
N SER A 183 3.25 -18.51 -35.44
CA SER A 183 3.97 -17.36 -34.90
C SER A 183 4.20 -17.41 -33.39
N ALA A 184 3.31 -18.05 -32.64
CA ALA A 184 3.36 -18.12 -31.19
C ALA A 184 2.73 -19.42 -30.67
N TRP A 185 2.99 -19.71 -29.39
CA TRP A 185 2.30 -20.75 -28.63
C TRP A 185 1.00 -20.18 -28.06
N GLU A 186 -0.14 -20.67 -28.54
CA GLU A 186 -1.47 -20.16 -28.18
C GLU A 186 -2.09 -20.99 -27.05
N CYS A 187 -2.67 -20.31 -26.05
CA CYS A 187 -3.55 -20.95 -25.09
C CYS A 187 -4.98 -21.06 -25.61
N TYR A 188 -5.46 -22.25 -25.96
CA TYR A 188 -6.83 -22.43 -26.47
C TYR A 188 -7.97 -22.18 -25.47
N PHE A 189 -7.68 -21.98 -24.18
CA PHE A 189 -8.70 -21.59 -23.20
C PHE A 189 -8.97 -20.07 -23.19
N CYS A 190 -8.01 -19.25 -23.61
CA CYS A 190 -8.13 -17.79 -23.55
C CYS A 190 -7.50 -17.02 -24.71
N HIS A 191 -6.99 -17.73 -25.72
CA HIS A 191 -6.35 -17.21 -26.93
C HIS A 191 -5.17 -16.25 -26.68
N ARG A 192 -4.45 -16.46 -25.58
CA ARG A 192 -3.24 -15.70 -25.27
C ARG A 192 -2.02 -16.35 -25.90
N ASP A 193 -1.20 -15.54 -26.53
CA ASP A 193 0.05 -15.95 -27.17
C ASP A 193 1.25 -15.90 -26.23
N PHE A 194 2.14 -16.88 -26.41
CA PHE A 194 3.39 -17.04 -25.68
C PHE A 194 4.55 -17.29 -26.65
N ASN A 195 5.69 -16.68 -26.35
CA ASN A 195 6.89 -16.83 -27.19
C ASN A 195 7.56 -18.20 -27.05
N THR A 196 7.23 -18.96 -26.01
CA THR A 196 7.84 -20.27 -25.73
C THR A 196 6.82 -21.29 -25.26
N LYS A 197 7.03 -22.56 -25.60
CA LYS A 197 6.21 -23.69 -25.10
C LYS A 197 6.16 -23.70 -23.58
N THR A 198 7.31 -23.56 -22.94
CA THR A 198 7.42 -23.52 -21.48
C THR A 198 6.61 -22.39 -20.86
N GLY A 199 6.54 -21.21 -21.51
CA GLY A 199 5.69 -20.11 -21.07
C GLY A 199 4.20 -20.47 -21.13
N LEU A 200 3.78 -21.14 -22.20
CA LEU A 200 2.41 -21.65 -22.32
C LEU A 200 2.13 -22.74 -21.26
N ASP A 201 3.02 -23.70 -21.06
CA ASP A 201 2.87 -24.75 -20.05
C ASP A 201 2.74 -24.16 -18.63
N GLN A 202 3.56 -23.16 -18.29
CA GLN A 202 3.45 -22.45 -17.01
C GLN A 202 2.10 -21.72 -16.88
N HIS A 203 1.62 -21.10 -17.96
CA HIS A 203 0.33 -20.43 -17.96
C HIS A 203 -0.84 -21.43 -17.77
N LEU A 204 -0.84 -22.54 -18.51
CA LEU A 204 -1.87 -23.57 -18.45
C LEU A 204 -1.94 -24.22 -17.06
N ASN A 205 -0.78 -24.45 -16.42
CA ASN A 205 -0.69 -25.00 -15.07
C ASN A 205 -0.79 -23.95 -13.95
N SER A 206 -0.95 -22.67 -14.31
CA SER A 206 -1.27 -21.64 -13.33
C SER A 206 -2.74 -21.75 -12.88
N PRO A 207 -3.12 -21.10 -11.78
CA PRO A 207 -4.51 -21.10 -11.34
C PRO A 207 -5.48 -20.46 -12.35
N ILE A 208 -5.03 -19.82 -13.44
CA ILE A 208 -5.87 -18.96 -14.29
C ILE A 208 -7.07 -19.67 -14.93
N HIS A 209 -6.98 -20.97 -15.24
CA HIS A 209 -8.09 -21.76 -15.80
C HIS A 209 -8.75 -22.68 -14.79
N GLN A 210 -8.40 -22.54 -13.51
CA GLN A 210 -8.92 -23.39 -12.44
C GLN A 210 -10.19 -22.80 -11.82
N GLN A 211 -10.97 -23.65 -11.15
CA GLN A 211 -12.16 -23.24 -10.41
C GLN A 211 -11.81 -22.25 -9.28
N ASN A 212 -12.65 -21.25 -9.04
CA ASN A 212 -12.52 -20.38 -7.86
C ASN A 212 -12.74 -21.20 -6.59
N LEU A 213 -11.74 -21.24 -5.70
CA LEU A 213 -11.80 -21.98 -4.42
C LEU A 213 -12.10 -21.07 -3.23
N TYR A 214 -11.86 -19.77 -3.40
CA TYR A 214 -11.99 -18.78 -2.34
C TYR A 214 -12.89 -17.63 -2.77
N HIS A 215 -13.38 -16.89 -1.80
CA HIS A 215 -14.13 -15.66 -1.99
C HIS A 215 -13.65 -14.59 -0.99
N CYS A 216 -13.97 -13.34 -1.29
CA CYS A 216 -13.77 -12.24 -0.37
C CYS A 216 -14.66 -12.46 0.87
N PRO A 217 -14.14 -12.25 2.09
CA PRO A 217 -14.96 -12.28 3.30
C PRO A 217 -15.99 -11.13 3.35
N ASN A 218 -15.72 -9.98 2.70
CA ASN A 218 -16.72 -8.93 2.51
C ASN A 218 -17.68 -9.28 1.36
N ARG A 219 -18.57 -10.25 1.59
CA ARG A 219 -19.50 -10.73 0.56
C ARG A 219 -20.55 -9.70 0.14
N MET A 220 -20.94 -8.81 1.04
CA MET A 220 -22.01 -7.84 0.77
C MET A 220 -21.54 -6.73 -0.16
N ASP A 221 -20.33 -6.18 0.06
CA ASP A 221 -19.87 -5.02 -0.71
C ASP A 221 -18.84 -5.36 -1.81
N CYS A 222 -18.14 -6.50 -1.71
CA CYS A 222 -17.08 -6.86 -2.66
C CYS A 222 -17.44 -8.04 -3.57
N GLY A 223 -17.87 -9.17 -2.99
CA GLY A 223 -18.30 -10.36 -3.73
C GLY A 223 -17.26 -11.02 -4.65
N LYS A 224 -15.99 -10.60 -4.61
CA LYS A 224 -14.93 -11.14 -5.49
C LYS A 224 -14.58 -12.58 -5.15
N ASP A 225 -14.28 -13.34 -6.19
CA ASP A 225 -13.83 -14.73 -6.12
C ASP A 225 -12.38 -14.89 -6.53
N PHE A 226 -11.71 -15.89 -5.96
CA PHE A 226 -10.29 -16.12 -6.18
C PHE A 226 -9.98 -17.59 -6.42
N LYS A 227 -9.01 -17.82 -7.30
CA LYS A 227 -8.52 -19.16 -7.65
C LYS A 227 -7.43 -19.63 -6.69
N SER A 228 -6.76 -18.74 -5.96
CA SER A 228 -5.66 -19.09 -5.05
C SER A 228 -5.74 -18.28 -3.74
N LEU A 229 -5.14 -18.82 -2.68
CA LEU A 229 -5.02 -18.16 -1.39
C LEU A 229 -4.16 -16.91 -1.51
N ALA A 230 -3.06 -16.97 -2.29
CA ALA A 230 -2.25 -15.80 -2.60
C ALA A 230 -3.09 -14.66 -3.24
N GLY A 231 -4.06 -15.02 -4.09
CA GLY A 231 -4.99 -14.05 -4.68
C GLY A 231 -5.87 -13.35 -3.64
N VAL A 232 -6.40 -14.10 -2.67
CA VAL A 232 -7.17 -13.53 -1.56
C VAL A 232 -6.29 -12.64 -0.70
N MET A 233 -5.11 -13.12 -0.30
CA MET A 233 -4.20 -12.36 0.55
C MET A 233 -3.81 -11.04 -0.11
N ASN A 234 -3.50 -11.06 -1.41
CA ASN A 234 -3.18 -9.85 -2.16
C ASN A 234 -4.36 -8.87 -2.19
N HIS A 235 -5.58 -9.40 -2.37
CA HIS A 235 -6.79 -8.58 -2.34
C HIS A 235 -7.01 -7.92 -0.97
N LEU A 236 -6.84 -8.66 0.13
CA LEU A 236 -7.00 -8.12 1.49
C LEU A 236 -5.86 -7.15 1.86
N GLU A 237 -4.61 -7.47 1.49
CA GLU A 237 -3.43 -6.64 1.70
C GLU A 237 -3.51 -5.31 0.94
N SER A 238 -4.11 -5.30 -0.25
CA SER A 238 -4.36 -4.05 -0.98
C SER A 238 -5.38 -3.14 -0.29
N GLU A 239 -6.17 -3.68 0.66
CA GLU A 239 -7.31 -3.02 1.31
C GLU A 239 -8.42 -2.59 0.33
N SER A 240 -8.41 -3.13 -0.89
CA SER A 240 -9.31 -2.73 -1.98
C SER A 240 -10.80 -3.01 -1.72
N CYS A 241 -11.14 -3.87 -0.76
CA CYS A 241 -12.53 -4.13 -0.34
C CYS A 241 -12.92 -3.52 1.01
N GLY A 242 -12.01 -2.78 1.66
CA GLY A 242 -12.26 -2.18 2.98
C GLY A 242 -12.50 -3.16 4.15
N PHE A 243 -12.44 -4.47 3.93
CA PHE A 243 -12.79 -5.48 4.95
C PHE A 243 -11.82 -5.48 6.14
N THR A 244 -10.52 -5.36 5.85
CA THR A 244 -9.47 -5.41 6.86
C THR A 244 -8.25 -4.62 6.38
N ARG A 245 -7.34 -4.35 7.31
CA ARG A 245 -6.09 -3.62 7.05
C ARG A 245 -4.93 -4.59 6.82
N PHE A 246 -3.94 -4.15 6.05
CA PHE A 246 -2.75 -4.92 5.71
C PHE A 246 -2.10 -5.61 6.93
N GLU A 247 -1.84 -4.87 8.02
CA GLU A 247 -1.19 -5.40 9.24
C GLU A 247 -2.00 -6.50 9.93
N LYS A 248 -3.33 -6.39 9.89
CA LYS A 248 -4.22 -7.41 10.45
C LYS A 248 -4.16 -8.70 9.62
N VAL A 249 -4.06 -8.59 8.30
CA VAL A 249 -3.87 -9.75 7.41
C VAL A 249 -2.55 -10.45 7.72
N GLN A 250 -1.44 -9.70 7.84
CA GLN A 250 -0.14 -10.28 8.17
C GLN A 250 -0.15 -11.01 9.52
N THR A 251 -0.67 -10.34 10.55
CA THR A 251 -0.72 -10.89 11.91
C THR A 251 -1.64 -12.11 12.00
N GLY A 252 -2.82 -12.04 11.39
CA GLY A 252 -3.78 -13.16 11.35
C GLY A 252 -3.21 -14.36 10.60
N PHE A 253 -2.63 -14.14 9.42
CA PHE A 253 -2.03 -15.21 8.62
C PHE A 253 -0.87 -15.89 9.33
N ARG A 254 0.00 -15.11 10.00
CA ARG A 254 1.09 -15.65 10.81
C ARG A 254 0.57 -16.56 11.93
N GLY A 255 -0.53 -16.20 12.58
CA GLY A 255 -1.18 -17.03 13.60
C GLY A 255 -1.70 -18.36 13.04
N VAL A 256 -2.30 -18.34 11.85
CA VAL A 256 -2.80 -19.54 11.18
C VAL A 256 -1.67 -20.48 10.76
N VAL A 257 -0.56 -19.93 10.24
CA VAL A 257 0.61 -20.71 9.81
C VAL A 257 1.45 -21.22 11.00
N GLY A 258 1.44 -20.48 12.12
CA GLY A 258 2.22 -20.79 13.33
C GLY A 258 1.59 -21.84 14.27
N GLY A 259 0.28 -22.09 14.18
CA GLY A 259 -0.42 -23.12 14.96
C GLY A 259 -1.62 -22.61 15.79
N ASP A 260 -2.68 -23.43 15.83
CA ASP A 260 -3.89 -23.38 16.67
C ASP A 260 -4.95 -22.29 16.51
N ARG A 261 -4.87 -21.43 15.50
CA ARG A 261 -5.96 -20.46 15.24
C ARG A 261 -6.79 -20.82 14.01
N LEU A 262 -8.11 -20.72 14.17
CA LEU A 262 -9.05 -20.67 13.05
C LEU A 262 -8.79 -19.38 12.24
N ILE A 263 -9.14 -19.41 10.95
CA ILE A 263 -9.08 -18.21 10.13
C ILE A 263 -10.10 -17.21 10.67
N GLY A 264 -9.60 -16.10 11.19
CA GLY A 264 -10.39 -14.99 11.69
C GLY A 264 -9.63 -13.70 11.50
N PHE A 265 -10.31 -12.69 10.97
CA PHE A 265 -9.79 -11.34 10.75
C PHE A 265 -10.62 -10.35 11.59
N HIS A 266 -10.60 -10.51 12.91
CA HIS A 266 -11.24 -9.57 13.85
C HIS A 266 -10.34 -8.35 14.12
#